data_AF-A0A6A7FX99-F1
#
_entry.id   AF-A0A6A7FX99-F1
#
_cell.length_a   1.000
_cell.length_b   1.000
_cell.length_c   1.000
_cell.angle_alpha   90.00
_cell.angle_beta   90.00
_cell.angle_gamma   90.00
#
_symmetry.space_group_name_H-M   'P 1'
#
loop_
_entity.id
_entity.type
_entity.pdbx_description
1 polymer ?
#
loop_
_entity_poly.entity_id
_entity_poly.type
_entity_poly.pdbx_seq_one_letter_code
_entity_poly.pdbx_strand_id
1 'polypeptide(L)'
;PANFYEKVWLILQKTPGGLFLFEGMLPQQPTLSELSPTEMSFARTVQELLGVVKYPEYSQIMGELLRIIATILQRNPELRFPYAVRLDGLIRDAAQILRLEQPGDEASQASKAEEKCEQCGSKGLDCVCIMYNSSNDSLSSCLARAVVNLLLAKDMRKGADRAVTDCKVA
;
A
#
# COMPACT_ATOMS: atom_id res chain seq x y z
N PRO A 1 -5.01 -8.54 -14.09
CA PRO A 1 -5.55 -9.76 -13.44
C PRO A 1 -7.06 -9.89 -13.66
N ALA A 2 -7.61 -11.11 -13.68
CA ALA A 2 -9.06 -11.29 -13.67
C ALA A 2 -9.69 -10.61 -12.44
N ASN A 3 -10.79 -9.91 -12.67
CA ASN A 3 -11.60 -9.22 -11.65
C ASN A 3 -10.79 -8.21 -10.82
N PHE A 4 -9.77 -7.58 -11.42
CA PHE A 4 -8.94 -6.59 -10.73
C PHE A 4 -9.77 -5.42 -10.17
N TYR A 5 -10.65 -4.84 -10.98
CA TYR A 5 -11.49 -3.72 -10.55
C TYR A 5 -12.49 -4.14 -9.47
N GLU A 6 -13.11 -5.32 -9.59
CA GLU A 6 -13.99 -5.86 -8.53
C GLU A 6 -13.25 -6.03 -7.19
N LYS A 7 -11.98 -6.44 -7.24
CA LYS A 7 -11.13 -6.54 -6.04
C LYS A 7 -10.85 -5.16 -5.44
N VAL A 8 -10.52 -4.17 -6.26
CA VAL A 8 -10.33 -2.78 -5.79
C VAL A 8 -11.62 -2.24 -5.18
N TRP A 9 -12.77 -2.52 -5.80
CA TRP A 9 -14.09 -2.16 -5.28
C TRP A 9 -14.35 -2.79 -3.91
N LEU A 10 -14.08 -4.10 -3.75
CA LEU A 10 -14.20 -4.79 -2.47
C LEU A 10 -13.34 -4.12 -1.37
N ILE A 11 -12.11 -3.74 -1.70
CA ILE A 11 -11.23 -3.03 -0.76
C ILE A 11 -11.84 -1.68 -0.38
N LEU A 12 -12.33 -0.93 -1.38
CA LEU A 12 -12.93 0.38 -1.17
C LEU A 12 -14.18 0.29 -0.27
N GLN A 13 -15.03 -0.72 -0.44
CA GLN A 13 -16.17 -1.00 0.44
C GLN A 13 -15.78 -1.25 1.91
N LYS A 14 -14.55 -1.71 2.16
CA LYS A 14 -14.03 -2.02 3.50
C LYS A 14 -13.12 -0.92 4.05
N THR A 15 -13.00 0.22 3.34
CA THR A 15 -12.11 1.32 3.69
C THR A 15 -12.86 2.66 3.64
N PRO A 16 -13.50 3.10 4.74
CA PRO A 16 -14.33 4.30 4.76
C PRO A 16 -13.57 5.59 4.43
N GLY A 17 -12.28 5.66 4.77
CA GLY A 17 -11.43 6.81 4.44
C GLY A 17 -10.87 6.79 3.02
N GLY A 18 -11.18 5.78 2.20
CA GLY A 18 -10.64 5.62 0.85
C GLY A 18 -9.19 5.13 0.79
N LEU A 19 -8.64 5.10 -0.42
CA LEU A 19 -7.28 4.68 -0.73
C LEU A 19 -6.44 5.87 -1.15
N PHE A 20 -5.22 5.95 -0.63
CA PHE A 20 -4.23 6.96 -0.99
C PHE A 20 -3.03 6.31 -1.65
N LEU A 21 -2.55 6.95 -2.71
CA LEU A 21 -1.34 6.57 -3.41
C LEU A 21 -0.57 7.82 -3.80
N PHE A 22 0.52 8.10 -3.08
CA PHE A 22 1.28 9.34 -3.23
C PHE A 22 0.37 10.59 -3.10
N GLU A 23 0.21 11.36 -4.16
CA GLU A 23 -0.67 12.54 -4.24
C GLU A 23 -2.09 12.19 -4.72
N GLY A 24 -2.29 10.97 -5.24
CA GLY A 24 -3.58 10.49 -5.69
C GLY A 24 -4.43 9.94 -4.54
N MET A 25 -5.74 10.14 -4.63
CA MET A 25 -6.73 9.61 -3.69
C MET A 25 -7.91 9.02 -4.44
N LEU A 26 -8.35 7.84 -4.02
CA LEU A 26 -9.62 7.23 -4.38
C LEU A 26 -10.52 7.22 -3.15
N PRO A 27 -11.40 8.22 -2.98
CA PRO A 27 -12.28 8.28 -1.83
C PRO A 27 -13.31 7.12 -1.89
N GLN A 28 -13.83 6.71 -0.73
CA GLN A 28 -14.92 5.74 -0.72
C GLN A 28 -16.23 6.36 -1.24
N GLN A 29 -16.52 7.58 -0.80
CA GLN A 29 -17.67 8.35 -1.23
C GLN A 29 -17.17 9.65 -1.91
N PRO A 30 -17.77 10.04 -3.05
CA PRO A 30 -19.00 9.49 -3.62
C PRO A 30 -18.79 8.28 -4.54
N THR A 31 -17.56 7.78 -4.70
CA THR A 31 -17.24 6.70 -5.66
C THR A 31 -18.15 5.48 -5.57
N LEU A 32 -18.47 4.99 -4.37
CA LEU A 32 -19.35 3.83 -4.20
C LEU A 32 -20.85 4.14 -4.37
N SER A 33 -21.25 5.40 -4.27
CA SER A 33 -22.65 5.81 -4.46
C SER A 33 -22.95 6.24 -5.91
N GLU A 34 -21.94 6.73 -6.63
CA GLU A 34 -22.08 7.25 -7.99
C GLU A 34 -21.67 6.26 -9.08
N LEU A 35 -20.79 5.28 -8.77
CA LEU A 35 -20.24 4.36 -9.77
C LEU A 35 -20.62 2.90 -9.47
N SER A 36 -20.44 2.03 -10.46
CA SER A 36 -20.52 0.57 -10.31
C SER A 36 -19.19 -0.12 -10.64
N PRO A 37 -18.86 -1.27 -10.00
CA PRO A 37 -17.60 -1.97 -10.22
C PRO A 37 -17.40 -2.49 -11.65
N THR A 38 -18.48 -2.65 -12.42
CA THR A 38 -18.44 -3.15 -13.81
C THR A 38 -18.46 -2.01 -14.84
N GLU A 39 -18.58 -0.76 -14.41
CA GLU A 39 -18.62 0.39 -15.30
C GLU A 39 -17.22 0.89 -15.66
N MET A 40 -17.08 1.39 -16.89
CA MET A 40 -15.82 1.96 -17.39
C MET A 40 -15.38 3.21 -16.61
N SER A 41 -16.32 3.94 -16.01
CA SER A 41 -16.07 5.10 -15.15
C SER A 41 -15.22 4.73 -13.94
N PHE A 42 -15.60 3.66 -13.21
CA PHE A 42 -14.82 3.18 -12.08
C PHE A 42 -13.42 2.71 -12.50
N ALA A 43 -13.34 1.97 -13.61
CA ALA A 43 -12.05 1.53 -14.15
C ALA A 43 -11.12 2.72 -14.45
N ARG A 44 -11.65 3.81 -15.01
CA ARG A 44 -10.90 5.05 -15.26
C ARG A 44 -10.39 5.67 -13.97
N THR A 45 -11.23 5.83 -12.95
CA THR A 45 -10.80 6.44 -11.67
C THR A 45 -9.71 5.61 -10.98
N VAL A 46 -9.81 4.27 -11.02
CA VAL A 46 -8.75 3.39 -10.51
C VAL A 46 -7.47 3.53 -11.34
N GLN A 47 -7.57 3.65 -12.65
CA GLN A 47 -6.41 3.88 -13.53
C GLN A 47 -5.75 5.23 -13.27
N GLU A 48 -6.52 6.29 -13.02
CA GLU A 48 -6.00 7.61 -12.66
C GLU A 48 -5.20 7.55 -11.34
N LEU A 49 -5.72 6.85 -10.32
CA LEU A 49 -4.99 6.60 -9.08
C LEU A 49 -3.66 5.89 -9.34
N LEU A 50 -3.69 4.77 -10.08
CA LEU A 50 -2.51 3.95 -10.35
C LEU A 50 -1.54 4.61 -11.35
N GLY A 51 -2.04 5.51 -12.19
CA GLY A 51 -1.26 6.23 -13.21
C GLY A 51 -0.25 7.21 -12.63
N VAL A 52 -0.36 7.52 -11.33
CA VAL A 52 0.68 8.26 -10.59
C VAL A 52 2.00 7.46 -10.53
N VAL A 53 1.93 6.13 -10.62
CA VAL A 53 3.09 5.25 -10.64
C VAL A 53 3.75 5.24 -12.02
N LYS A 54 4.97 5.76 -12.10
CA LYS A 54 5.76 5.81 -13.35
C LYS A 54 6.59 4.56 -13.62
N TYR A 55 6.92 3.79 -12.59
CA TYR A 55 7.83 2.64 -12.69
C TYR A 55 7.04 1.32 -12.79
N PRO A 56 7.26 0.50 -13.83
CA PRO A 56 6.52 -0.74 -14.03
C PRO A 56 6.70 -1.75 -12.87
N GLU A 57 7.89 -1.80 -12.27
CA GLU A 57 8.20 -2.66 -11.12
C GLU A 57 7.34 -2.29 -9.91
N TYR A 58 7.16 -1.00 -9.67
CA TYR A 58 6.32 -0.52 -8.58
C TYR A 58 4.84 -0.79 -8.87
N SER A 59 4.39 -0.64 -10.11
CA SER A 59 3.03 -0.99 -10.53
C SER A 59 2.73 -2.48 -10.34
N GLN A 60 3.71 -3.36 -10.60
CA GLN A 60 3.57 -4.79 -10.33
C GLN A 60 3.38 -5.07 -8.84
N ILE A 61 4.20 -4.49 -7.98
CA ILE A 61 4.08 -4.65 -6.52
C ILE A 61 2.75 -4.08 -6.02
N MET A 62 2.31 -2.94 -6.56
CA MET A 62 1.00 -2.35 -6.23
C MET A 62 -0.17 -3.27 -6.61
N GLY A 63 -0.12 -3.86 -7.81
CA GLY A 63 -1.11 -4.84 -8.23
C GLY A 63 -1.15 -6.06 -7.30
N GLU A 64 0.02 -6.51 -6.84
CA GLU A 64 0.14 -7.62 -5.91
C GLU A 64 -0.36 -7.27 -4.50
N LEU A 65 -0.04 -6.08 -3.99
CA LEU A 65 -0.56 -5.56 -2.73
C LEU A 65 -2.08 -5.52 -2.75
N LEU A 66 -2.70 -4.95 -3.80
CA LEU A 66 -4.16 -4.90 -3.94
C LEU A 66 -4.76 -6.30 -4.02
N ARG A 67 -4.12 -7.25 -4.73
CA ARG A 67 -4.55 -8.65 -4.76
C ARG A 67 -4.56 -9.26 -3.35
N ILE A 68 -3.51 -9.02 -2.57
CA ILE A 68 -3.36 -9.56 -1.21
C ILE A 68 -4.38 -8.94 -0.27
N ILE A 69 -4.55 -7.61 -0.28
CA ILE A 69 -5.55 -6.92 0.55
C ILE A 69 -6.95 -7.47 0.24
N ALA A 70 -7.32 -7.55 -1.04
CA ALA A 70 -8.62 -8.09 -1.44
C ALA A 70 -8.80 -9.54 -0.97
N THR A 71 -7.76 -10.38 -1.08
CA THR A 71 -7.81 -11.79 -0.62
C THR A 71 -8.01 -11.88 0.89
N ILE A 72 -7.31 -11.04 1.68
CA ILE A 72 -7.44 -11.01 3.14
C ILE A 72 -8.86 -10.58 3.53
N LEU A 73 -9.38 -9.50 2.94
CA LEU A 73 -10.73 -8.99 3.23
C LEU A 73 -11.84 -9.93 2.75
N GLN A 74 -11.65 -10.64 1.63
CA GLN A 74 -12.60 -11.61 1.12
C GLN A 74 -12.69 -12.83 2.04
N ARG A 75 -11.56 -13.29 2.58
CA ARG A 75 -11.50 -14.42 3.51
C ARG A 75 -12.00 -14.07 4.91
N ASN A 76 -11.95 -12.80 5.29
CA ASN A 76 -12.30 -12.31 6.63
C ASN A 76 -13.29 -11.13 6.49
N PRO A 77 -14.58 -11.38 6.22
CA PRO A 77 -15.55 -10.33 5.92
C PRO A 77 -15.80 -9.36 7.09
N GLU A 78 -15.48 -9.76 8.32
CA GLU A 78 -15.51 -8.95 9.54
C GLU A 78 -14.40 -7.89 9.57
N LEU A 79 -13.31 -8.08 8.81
CA LEU A 79 -12.23 -7.11 8.74
C LEU A 79 -12.61 -5.91 7.90
N ARG A 80 -12.30 -4.73 8.43
CA ARG A 80 -12.42 -3.43 7.77
C ARG A 80 -11.27 -2.55 8.22
N PHE A 81 -10.78 -1.72 7.32
CA PHE A 81 -9.85 -0.68 7.70
C PHE A 81 -10.62 0.42 8.44
N PRO A 82 -10.15 0.87 9.62
CA PRO A 82 -10.87 1.88 10.40
C PRO A 82 -10.79 3.27 9.76
N TYR A 83 -9.73 3.54 9.00
CA TYR A 83 -9.43 4.83 8.38
C TYR A 83 -8.97 4.65 6.93
N ALA A 84 -8.56 5.76 6.31
CA ALA A 84 -7.90 5.76 5.02
C ALA A 84 -6.66 4.86 5.00
N VAL A 85 -6.44 4.17 3.89
CA VAL A 85 -5.27 3.31 3.69
C VAL A 85 -4.32 3.95 2.70
N ARG A 86 -3.09 4.18 3.15
CA ARG A 86 -1.98 4.65 2.31
C ARG A 86 -1.23 3.45 1.73
N LEU A 87 -1.41 3.20 0.44
CA LEU A 87 -0.85 2.04 -0.25
C LEU A 87 0.67 2.12 -0.34
N ASP A 88 1.22 3.30 -0.60
CA ASP A 88 2.68 3.51 -0.67
C ASP A 88 3.38 3.27 0.68
N GLY A 89 2.68 3.57 1.79
CA GLY A 89 3.14 3.27 3.14
C GLY A 89 3.19 1.76 3.40
N LEU A 90 2.19 1.01 2.94
CA LEU A 90 2.20 -0.46 3.06
C LEU A 90 3.36 -1.11 2.29
N ILE A 91 3.71 -0.59 1.11
CA ILE A 91 4.88 -1.08 0.37
C ILE A 91 6.18 -0.78 1.14
N ARG A 92 6.30 0.41 1.73
CA ARG A 92 7.44 0.77 2.59
C ARG A 92 7.54 -0.14 3.81
N ASP A 93 6.43 -0.35 4.52
CA ASP A 93 6.36 -1.25 5.68
C ASP A 93 6.80 -2.67 5.28
N ALA A 94 6.33 -3.17 4.13
CA ALA A 94 6.73 -4.47 3.59
C ALA A 94 8.22 -4.52 3.20
N ALA A 95 8.76 -3.46 2.60
CA ALA A 95 10.18 -3.37 2.28
C ALA A 95 11.07 -3.36 3.54
N GLN A 96 10.59 -2.77 4.63
CA GLN A 96 11.26 -2.83 5.93
C GLN A 96 11.23 -4.25 6.49
N ILE A 97 10.08 -4.94 6.45
CA ILE A 97 9.96 -6.34 6.90
C ILE A 97 10.96 -7.22 6.14
N LEU A 98 11.02 -7.08 4.81
CA LEU A 98 11.92 -7.88 3.98
C LEU A 98 13.41 -7.65 4.32
N ARG A 99 13.80 -6.42 4.67
CA ARG A 99 15.17 -6.12 5.11
C ARG A 99 15.54 -6.84 6.38
N LEU A 100 14.63 -6.83 7.36
CA LEU A 100 14.84 -7.46 8.66
C LEU A 100 14.90 -8.99 8.55
N GLU A 101 14.22 -9.57 7.55
CA GLU A 101 14.28 -11.01 7.28
C GLU A 101 15.58 -11.46 6.60
N GLN A 102 16.41 -10.55 6.09
CA GLN A 102 17.69 -10.97 5.49
C GLN A 102 18.64 -11.52 6.57
N PRO A 103 19.26 -12.68 6.34
CA PRO A 103 20.27 -13.22 7.25
C PRO A 103 21.51 -12.33 7.20
N GLY A 104 21.60 -11.41 8.15
CA GLY A 104 22.77 -10.59 8.38
C GLY A 104 22.82 -10.27 9.86
N ASP A 105 23.98 -10.49 10.49
CA ASP A 105 24.18 -10.27 11.92
C ASP A 105 23.59 -8.93 12.37
N GLU A 106 22.87 -8.90 13.51
CA GLU A 106 22.15 -7.70 13.98
C GLU A 106 23.04 -6.46 14.11
N ALA A 107 24.36 -6.65 14.28
CA ALA A 107 25.36 -5.59 14.30
C ALA A 107 25.61 -4.91 12.93
N SER A 108 25.26 -5.55 11.82
CA SER A 108 25.48 -5.05 10.44
C SER A 108 24.26 -4.38 9.80
N GLN A 109 23.09 -4.44 10.45
CA GLN A 109 21.83 -3.86 9.93
C GLN A 109 21.62 -2.41 10.35
N ALA A 110 22.17 -2.00 11.50
CA ALA A 110 22.14 -0.61 11.96
C ALA A 110 22.98 0.32 11.05
N SER A 111 24.07 -0.18 10.47
CA SER A 111 24.93 0.56 9.54
C SER A 111 24.38 0.62 8.10
N LYS A 112 23.56 -0.36 7.67
CA LYS A 112 22.89 -0.36 6.34
C LYS A 112 21.64 0.52 6.27
N ALA A 113 21.07 0.94 7.40
CA ALA A 113 19.91 1.83 7.43
C ALA A 113 20.23 3.26 6.97
N GLU A 114 21.51 3.66 7.00
CA GLU A 114 21.95 5.00 6.62
C GLU A 114 22.61 5.06 5.22
N GLU A 115 22.95 3.91 4.64
CA GLU A 115 23.46 3.84 3.28
C GLU A 115 22.37 4.22 2.28
N LYS A 116 22.73 5.11 1.34
CA LYS A 116 21.86 5.46 0.22
C LYS A 116 21.76 4.26 -0.71
N CYS A 117 20.54 3.93 -1.10
CA CYS A 117 20.33 2.92 -2.12
C CYS A 117 20.97 3.36 -3.45
N GLU A 118 21.87 2.56 -4.00
CA GLU A 118 22.55 2.84 -5.28
C GLU A 118 21.57 2.98 -6.45
N GLN A 119 20.42 2.31 -6.37
CA GLN A 119 19.39 2.30 -7.42
C GLN A 119 18.53 3.58 -7.46
N CYS A 120 18.28 4.24 -6.31
CA CYS A 120 17.31 5.34 -6.22
C CYS A 120 17.74 6.53 -5.36
N GLY A 121 18.93 6.48 -4.76
CA GLY A 121 19.49 7.54 -3.91
C GLY A 121 18.76 7.78 -2.57
N SER A 122 17.68 7.05 -2.31
CA SER A 122 16.87 7.16 -1.09
C SER A 122 17.60 6.51 0.09
N LYS A 123 17.43 7.08 1.28
CA LYS A 123 18.00 6.55 2.53
C LYS A 123 17.12 5.43 3.09
N GLY A 124 17.73 4.35 3.58
CA GLY A 124 17.12 3.33 4.45
C GLY A 124 15.63 3.06 4.25
N LEU A 125 14.84 3.50 5.24
CA LEU A 125 13.42 3.18 5.45
C LEU A 125 12.50 3.58 4.28
N ASP A 126 12.87 4.61 3.50
CA ASP A 126 12.08 5.09 2.37
C ASP A 126 12.35 4.33 1.07
N CYS A 127 13.43 3.54 1.02
CA CYS A 127 13.77 2.78 -0.17
C CYS A 127 12.88 1.54 -0.30
N VAL A 128 12.34 1.31 -1.50
CA VAL A 128 11.54 0.11 -1.84
C VAL A 128 12.23 -0.78 -2.88
N CYS A 129 13.40 -0.39 -3.41
CA CYS A 129 14.10 -1.11 -4.49
C CYS A 129 14.47 -2.54 -4.12
N ILE A 130 14.62 -2.85 -2.82
CA ILE A 130 14.83 -4.22 -2.34
C ILE A 130 13.71 -5.18 -2.78
N MET A 131 12.49 -4.66 -2.98
CA MET A 131 11.32 -5.44 -3.37
C MET A 131 11.34 -5.80 -4.87
N TYR A 132 12.01 -4.99 -5.71
CA TYR A 132 11.94 -5.13 -7.18
C TYR A 132 12.55 -6.43 -7.69
N ASN A 133 13.58 -6.93 -7.01
CA ASN A 133 14.27 -8.18 -7.35
C ASN A 133 13.95 -9.32 -6.39
N SER A 134 12.99 -9.12 -5.47
CA SER A 134 12.63 -10.14 -4.48
C SER A 134 11.81 -11.27 -5.12
N SER A 135 11.95 -12.48 -4.59
CA SER A 135 11.11 -13.61 -5.02
C SER A 135 9.64 -13.33 -4.68
N ASN A 136 8.72 -13.79 -5.54
CA ASN A 136 7.29 -13.56 -5.36
C ASN A 136 6.76 -14.05 -4.01
N ASP A 137 7.31 -15.14 -3.45
CA ASP A 137 6.91 -15.68 -2.15
C ASP A 137 7.30 -14.74 -1.00
N SER A 138 8.54 -14.24 -1.00
CA SER A 138 9.02 -13.27 -0.02
C SER A 138 8.26 -11.95 -0.12
N LEU A 139 8.03 -11.45 -1.35
CA LEU A 139 7.25 -10.26 -1.63
C LEU A 139 5.82 -10.42 -1.05
N SER A 140 5.14 -11.50 -1.40
CA SER A 140 3.77 -11.77 -0.98
C SER A 140 3.67 -11.91 0.54
N SER A 141 4.62 -12.61 1.16
CA SER A 141 4.69 -12.77 2.62
C SER A 141 4.85 -11.43 3.31
N CYS A 142 5.80 -10.60 2.87
CA CYS A 142 6.06 -9.28 3.45
C CYS A 142 4.86 -8.33 3.29
N LEU A 143 4.25 -8.31 2.10
CA LEU A 143 3.05 -7.50 1.85
C LEU A 143 1.87 -7.97 2.72
N ALA A 144 1.64 -9.28 2.82
CA ALA A 144 0.60 -9.83 3.67
C ALA A 144 0.82 -9.47 5.15
N ARG A 145 2.06 -9.60 5.64
CA ARG A 145 2.43 -9.19 7.00
C ARG A 145 2.22 -7.70 7.23
N ALA A 146 2.60 -6.83 6.30
CA ALA A 146 2.37 -5.39 6.41
C ALA A 146 0.88 -5.05 6.49
N VAL A 147 0.06 -5.69 5.65
CA VAL A 147 -1.40 -5.50 5.65
C VAL A 147 -2.02 -5.99 6.95
N VAL A 148 -1.63 -7.18 7.42
CA VAL A 148 -2.13 -7.74 8.69
C VAL A 148 -1.70 -6.85 9.86
N ASN A 149 -0.44 -6.39 9.89
CA ASN A 149 0.03 -5.45 10.91
C ASN A 149 -0.80 -4.17 10.91
N LEU A 150 -1.15 -3.61 9.74
CA LEU A 150 -2.04 -2.45 9.66
C LEU A 150 -3.44 -2.76 10.20
N LEU A 151 -4.00 -3.94 9.90
CA LEU A 151 -5.32 -4.36 10.37
C LEU A 151 -5.35 -4.61 11.89
N LEU A 152 -4.27 -5.13 12.46
CA LEU A 152 -4.12 -5.44 13.88
C LEU A 152 -3.65 -4.25 14.72
N ALA A 153 -2.93 -3.29 14.16
CA ALA A 153 -2.38 -2.13 14.86
C ALA A 153 -3.44 -1.08 15.26
N LYS A 154 -4.66 -1.51 15.58
CA LYS A 154 -5.79 -0.68 16.02
C LYS A 154 -5.50 0.23 17.22
N ASP A 155 -4.31 0.19 17.83
CA ASP A 155 -3.98 1.01 19.01
C ASP A 155 -2.74 1.93 18.91
N MET A 156 -1.89 1.90 17.87
CA MET A 156 -0.57 2.58 17.93
C MET A 156 -0.11 3.33 16.67
N ARG A 157 -0.98 4.01 15.92
CA ARG A 157 -0.55 5.11 15.01
C ARG A 157 -0.97 6.48 15.52
N LYS A 158 -0.67 6.77 16.80
CA LYS A 158 -0.26 8.13 17.21
C LYS A 158 1.18 8.32 16.73
N GLY A 159 1.38 8.92 15.55
CA GLY A 159 2.74 9.13 15.05
C GLY A 159 2.91 9.56 13.60
N ALA A 160 1.83 9.74 12.83
CA ALA A 160 1.89 10.36 11.50
C ALA A 160 0.83 11.45 11.35
N ASP A 161 0.64 12.24 12.41
CA ASP A 161 0.03 13.56 12.33
C ASP A 161 1.15 14.57 12.08
N ARG A 162 1.58 14.67 10.82
CA ARG A 162 2.47 15.72 10.31
C ARG A 162 2.40 15.67 8.78
N ALA A 163 1.32 16.22 8.23
CA ALA A 163 1.21 16.82 6.88
C ALA A 163 -0.21 16.82 6.30
N VAL A 164 -1.28 16.84 7.11
CA VAL A 164 -2.62 17.20 6.62
C VAL A 164 -3.24 18.24 7.55
N THR A 165 -2.54 19.35 7.72
CA THR A 165 -3.12 20.59 8.28
C THR A 165 -2.68 21.76 7.41
N ASP A 166 -3.15 21.82 6.16
CA ASP A 166 -3.41 23.13 5.52
C ASP A 166 -4.33 23.09 4.29
N CYS A 167 -5.42 22.30 4.33
CA CYS A 167 -6.57 22.64 3.48
C CYS A 167 -7.41 23.71 4.18
N LYS A 168 -6.89 24.93 4.22
CA LYS A 168 -7.74 26.12 4.39
C LYS A 168 -8.54 26.29 3.10
N VAL A 169 -9.83 26.02 3.19
CA VAL A 169 -10.83 26.48 2.24
C VAL A 169 -10.78 28.01 2.26
N ALA A 170 -10.41 28.61 1.13
CA ALA A 170 -10.63 30.02 0.83
C ALA A 170 -12.02 30.18 0.19
#